data_AF-A0AAQ3MAH9-F1
#
_entry.id   AF-A0AAQ3MAH9-F1
#
_cell.length_a   1.000
_cell.length_b   1.000
_cell.length_c   1.000
_cell.angle_alpha   90.00
_cell.angle_beta   90.00
_cell.angle_gamma   90.00
#
_symmetry.space_group_name_H-M   'P 1'
#
loop_
_entity.id
_entity.type
_entity.pdbx_description
1 polymer ?
#
loop_
_entity_poly.entity_id
_entity_poly.type
_entity_poly.pdbx_seq_one_letter_code
_entity_poly.pdbx_strand_id
1 'polypeptide(L)'
;MFELPPINTGFTKLVVQESLGVCAAINPFNGPAATMMIKLAPALASGNFMVVTGAGKPGALLASHMRIRKTSFTGSIGTGKSIQVAAVQSNLERVTLELGGKSPAMIFDDANLDNALTWTINAILARSGQVCVTATRVYVHKAISEEFIKR
;
A
#
# COMPACT_ATOMS: atom_id res chain seq x y z
N MET A 1 20.24 1.17 15.74
CA MET A 1 21.50 0.41 15.66
C MET A 1 21.25 -0.89 16.38
N PHE A 2 21.43 -2.02 15.71
CA PHE A 2 21.30 -3.33 16.34
C PHE A 2 22.68 -3.98 16.32
N GLU A 3 23.19 -4.30 17.51
CA GLU A 3 24.38 -5.14 17.63
C GLU A 3 23.96 -6.60 17.44
N LEU A 4 24.57 -7.27 16.48
CA LEU A 4 24.38 -8.71 16.30
C LEU A 4 25.26 -9.45 17.33
N PRO A 5 24.81 -10.62 17.83
CA PRO A 5 25.60 -11.39 18.79
C PRO A 5 27.01 -11.65 18.24
N PRO A 6 28.04 -11.57 19.09
CA PRO A 6 29.41 -11.73 18.66
C PRO A 6 29.60 -13.12 18.06
N ILE A 7 30.00 -13.17 16.79
CA ILE A 7 30.53 -14.38 16.18
C ILE A 7 32.02 -14.35 16.48
N ASN A 8 32.60 -15.48 16.89
CA ASN A 8 33.99 -15.61 17.35
C ASN A 8 35.01 -15.44 16.19
N THR A 9 34.99 -14.27 15.54
CA THR A 9 35.82 -13.90 14.39
C THR A 9 36.74 -12.71 14.71
N GLY A 10 36.66 -12.12 15.91
CA GLY A 10 37.41 -10.92 16.28
C GLY A 10 36.89 -9.60 15.68
N PHE A 11 35.66 -9.57 15.17
CA PHE A 11 35.03 -8.37 14.59
C PHE A 11 33.68 -8.07 15.25
N THR A 12 33.40 -6.79 15.52
CA THR A 12 32.06 -6.31 15.91
C THR A 12 31.24 -5.98 14.68
N LYS A 13 30.06 -6.59 14.56
CA LYS A 13 29.14 -6.34 13.43
C LYS A 13 28.07 -5.33 13.86
N LEU A 14 28.08 -4.17 13.22
CA LEU A 14 27.12 -3.09 13.44
C LEU A 14 26.18 -2.96 12.24
N VAL A 15 24.88 -2.97 12.49
CA VAL A 15 23.86 -2.70 11.46
C VAL A 15 23.06 -1.46 11.83
N VAL A 16 23.06 -0.48 10.94
CA VAL A 16 22.32 0.78 11.07
C VAL A 16 21.27 0.92 9.97
N GLN A 17 20.17 1.59 10.29
CA GLN A 17 19.10 1.92 9.34
C GLN A 17 19.16 3.43 9.11
N GLU A 18 19.64 3.82 7.94
CA GLU A 18 19.75 5.23 7.55
C GLU A 18 18.57 5.65 6.67
N SER A 19 18.23 6.94 6.70
CA SER A 19 17.20 7.49 5.83
C SER A 19 17.65 7.46 4.37
N LEU A 20 16.70 7.30 3.44
CA LEU A 20 17.00 7.24 2.01
C LEU A 20 17.26 8.60 1.38
N GLY A 21 16.98 9.69 2.10
CA GLY A 21 16.93 11.04 1.56
C GLY A 21 15.55 11.39 1.00
N VAL A 22 15.52 12.07 -0.16
CA VAL A 22 14.28 12.63 -0.73
C VAL A 22 13.37 11.52 -1.25
N CYS A 23 12.13 11.49 -0.76
CA CYS A 23 11.11 10.53 -1.14
C CYS A 23 9.91 11.23 -1.79
N ALA A 24 9.34 10.63 -2.84
CA ALA A 24 8.08 11.06 -3.44
C ALA A 24 6.92 10.17 -2.96
N ALA A 25 5.79 10.81 -2.67
CA ALA A 25 4.55 10.15 -2.26
C ALA A 25 3.43 10.55 -3.22
N ILE A 26 2.90 9.61 -4.00
CA ILE A 26 1.80 9.82 -4.94
C ILE A 26 0.57 9.09 -4.41
N ASN A 27 -0.50 9.85 -4.14
CA ASN A 27 -1.68 9.40 -3.41
C ASN A 27 -2.93 9.28 -4.31
N PRO A 28 -3.84 8.32 -4.02
CA PRO A 28 -5.10 8.14 -4.73
C PRO A 28 -6.18 9.06 -4.15
N PHE A 29 -7.29 9.19 -4.88
CA PHE A 29 -8.42 10.02 -4.49
C PHE A 29 -9.39 9.35 -3.49
N ASN A 30 -9.34 8.03 -3.33
CA ASN A 30 -10.33 7.26 -2.56
C ASN A 30 -10.11 7.30 -1.03
N GLY A 31 -8.97 7.83 -0.58
CA GLY A 31 -8.65 8.00 0.83
C GLY A 31 -7.56 9.05 1.02
N PRO A 32 -7.78 10.31 0.61
CA PRO A 32 -6.70 11.28 0.41
C PRO A 32 -5.97 11.60 1.71
N ALA A 33 -6.69 11.88 2.80
CA ALA A 33 -6.08 12.17 4.10
C ALA A 33 -5.35 10.95 4.68
N ALA A 34 -6.01 9.78 4.68
CA ALA A 34 -5.46 8.57 5.27
C ALA A 34 -4.19 8.08 4.53
N THR A 35 -4.23 8.00 3.20
CA THR A 35 -3.08 7.56 2.39
C THR A 35 -1.93 8.55 2.45
N MET A 36 -2.23 9.85 2.47
CA MET A 36 -1.22 10.89 2.65
C MET A 36 -0.50 10.74 4.00
N MET A 37 -1.23 10.59 5.11
CA MET A 37 -0.64 10.47 6.44
C MET A 37 0.28 9.26 6.57
N ILE A 38 -0.10 8.11 6.02
CA ILE A 38 0.72 6.89 6.06
C ILE A 38 2.06 7.08 5.34
N LYS A 39 2.11 7.90 4.28
CA LYS A 39 3.36 8.20 3.55
C LYS A 39 4.15 9.36 4.16
N LEU A 40 3.46 10.31 4.77
CA LEU A 40 4.01 11.59 5.18
C LEU A 40 4.59 11.59 6.61
N ALA A 41 4.10 10.72 7.49
CA ALA A 41 4.49 10.74 8.91
C ALA A 41 6.01 10.82 9.16
N PRO A 42 6.88 10.06 8.44
CA PRO A 42 8.33 10.16 8.63
C PRO A 42 8.91 11.53 8.24
N ALA A 43 8.41 12.13 7.16
CA ALA A 43 8.92 13.41 6.67
C ALA A 43 8.53 14.56 7.62
N LEU A 44 7.29 14.55 8.13
CA LEU A 44 6.86 15.47 9.19
C LEU A 44 7.69 15.31 10.45
N ALA A 45 7.96 14.07 10.90
CA ALA A 45 8.80 13.82 12.06
C ALA A 45 10.24 14.35 11.88
N SER A 46 10.74 14.38 10.64
CA SER A 46 12.04 14.97 10.29
C SER A 46 12.03 16.48 10.08
N GLY A 47 10.88 17.14 10.22
CA GLY A 47 10.73 18.59 10.05
C GLY A 47 10.78 19.07 8.59
N ASN A 48 10.56 18.20 7.60
CA ASN A 48 10.62 18.56 6.19
C ASN A 48 9.48 17.93 5.38
N PHE A 49 8.68 18.75 4.69
CA PHE A 49 7.71 18.26 3.71
C PHE A 49 7.31 19.33 2.69
N MET A 50 6.90 18.89 1.50
CA MET A 50 6.34 19.72 0.42
C MET A 50 5.16 19.01 -0.24
N VAL A 51 4.07 19.75 -0.47
CA VAL A 51 2.90 19.28 -1.26
C VAL A 51 2.96 19.88 -2.65
N VAL A 52 2.79 19.04 -3.66
CA VAL A 52 2.59 19.46 -5.06
C VAL A 52 1.25 18.90 -5.53
N THR A 53 0.34 19.77 -5.97
CA THR A 53 -0.98 19.36 -6.48
C THR A 53 -0.99 19.29 -8.01
N GLY A 54 -1.84 18.43 -8.56
CA GLY A 54 -2.05 18.29 -9.99
C GLY A 54 -2.50 16.88 -10.39
N ALA A 55 -2.71 16.69 -11.70
CA ALA A 55 -3.09 15.40 -12.27
C ALA A 55 -1.86 14.45 -12.41
N GLY A 56 -1.83 13.59 -13.43
CA GLY A 56 -0.75 12.62 -13.62
C GLY A 56 0.63 13.21 -13.93
N LYS A 57 0.70 14.42 -14.51
CA LYS A 57 1.96 15.03 -14.98
C LYS A 57 2.98 15.26 -13.86
N PRO A 58 2.64 15.89 -12.72
CA PRO A 58 3.55 15.96 -11.56
C PRO A 58 4.03 14.58 -11.09
N GLY A 59 3.16 13.58 -11.05
CA GLY A 59 3.54 12.22 -10.66
C GLY A 59 4.59 11.59 -11.58
N ALA A 60 4.45 11.78 -12.89
CA ALA A 60 5.43 11.30 -13.87
C ALA A 60 6.79 12.01 -13.73
N LEU A 61 6.78 13.33 -13.48
CA LEU A 61 8.00 14.09 -13.23
C LEU A 61 8.70 13.62 -11.95
N LEU A 62 7.95 13.39 -10.87
CA LEU A 62 8.50 12.85 -9.62
C LEU A 62 9.16 11.48 -9.85
N ALA A 63 8.47 10.55 -10.51
CA ALA A 63 8.96 9.19 -10.76
C ALA A 63 10.19 9.10 -11.69
N SER A 64 10.58 10.20 -12.35
CA SER A 64 11.76 10.28 -13.23
C SER A 64 12.79 11.29 -12.75
N HIS A 65 12.59 11.89 -11.57
CA HIS A 65 13.43 12.98 -11.09
C HIS A 65 14.73 12.43 -10.47
N MET A 66 15.88 12.81 -11.05
CA MET A 66 17.21 12.28 -10.68
C MET A 66 17.62 12.42 -9.20
N ARG A 67 17.02 13.34 -8.44
CA ARG A 67 17.26 13.52 -7.00
C ARG A 67 16.33 12.74 -6.06
N ILE A 68 15.26 12.14 -6.57
CA ILE A 68 14.37 11.33 -5.72
C ILE A 68 15.03 9.95 -5.54
N ARG A 69 14.98 9.44 -4.31
CA ARG A 69 15.63 8.19 -3.89
C ARG A 69 14.62 7.07 -3.66
N LYS A 70 13.36 7.44 -3.49
CA LYS A 70 12.26 6.50 -3.35
C LYS A 70 10.93 7.12 -3.79
N THR A 71 10.16 6.39 -4.58
CA THR A 71 8.76 6.69 -4.86
C THR A 71 7.84 5.68 -4.17
N SER A 72 6.84 6.18 -3.43
CA SER A 72 5.73 5.42 -2.86
C SER A 72 4.44 5.79 -3.58
N PHE A 73 3.89 4.87 -4.36
CA PHE A 73 2.68 5.07 -5.15
C PHE A 73 1.54 4.20 -4.66
N THR A 74 0.34 4.77 -4.62
CA THR A 74 -0.89 4.00 -4.42
C THR A 74 -1.89 4.36 -5.52
N GLY A 75 -2.41 3.36 -6.25
CA GLY A 75 -3.33 3.59 -7.36
C GLY A 75 -3.51 2.38 -8.28
N SER A 76 -3.69 2.63 -9.58
CA SER A 76 -3.98 1.56 -10.56
C SER A 76 -2.73 0.77 -10.96
N ILE A 77 -2.92 -0.48 -11.41
CA ILE A 77 -1.84 -1.34 -11.91
C ILE A 77 -1.13 -0.69 -13.12
N GLY A 78 -1.90 -0.09 -14.04
CA GLY A 78 -1.35 0.56 -15.22
C GLY A 78 -0.38 1.70 -14.87
N THR A 79 -0.80 2.61 -13.98
CA THR A 79 0.05 3.70 -13.53
C THR A 79 1.23 3.21 -12.68
N GLY A 80 1.01 2.18 -11.84
CA GLY A 80 2.09 1.57 -11.06
C GLY A 80 3.22 1.01 -11.94
N LYS A 81 2.87 0.35 -13.05
CA LYS A 81 3.85 -0.08 -14.05
C LYS A 81 4.61 1.09 -14.67
N SER A 82 3.91 2.16 -15.06
CA SER A 82 4.55 3.36 -15.61
C SER A 82 5.54 4.01 -14.64
N ILE A 83 5.19 4.05 -13.35
CA ILE A 83 6.09 4.57 -12.30
C ILE A 83 7.33 3.69 -12.16
N GLN A 84 7.16 2.36 -12.14
CA GLN A 84 8.29 1.44 -12.07
C GLN A 84 9.23 1.61 -13.28
N VAL A 85 8.68 1.77 -14.49
CA VAL A 85 9.46 2.01 -15.71
C VAL A 85 10.22 3.34 -15.64
N ALA A 86 9.56 4.42 -15.21
CA ALA A 86 10.18 5.74 -15.07
C ALA A 86 11.33 5.74 -14.05
N ALA A 87 11.16 5.05 -12.91
CA ALA A 87 12.20 4.90 -11.91
C ALA A 87 13.41 4.14 -12.45
N VAL A 88 13.18 3.05 -13.21
CA VAL A 88 14.25 2.25 -13.82
C VAL A 88 14.98 3.03 -14.90
N GLN A 89 14.28 3.81 -15.72
CA GLN A 89 14.86 4.61 -16.80
C GLN A 89 15.61 5.85 -16.32
N SER A 90 15.31 6.37 -15.13
CA SER A 90 15.94 7.57 -14.58
C SER A 90 17.19 7.25 -13.77
N ASN A 91 17.04 6.90 -12.49
CA ASN A 91 18.14 6.77 -11.54
C ASN A 91 18.09 5.52 -10.66
N LEU A 92 17.24 4.54 -11.02
CA LEU A 92 17.03 3.31 -10.25
C LEU A 92 16.59 3.57 -8.80
N GLU A 93 15.78 4.62 -8.58
CA GLU A 93 15.19 4.86 -7.27
C GLU A 93 14.34 3.68 -6.79
N ARG A 94 14.20 3.55 -5.46
CA ARG A 94 13.39 2.48 -4.88
C ARG A 94 11.91 2.76 -5.11
N VAL A 95 11.13 1.75 -5.48
CA VAL A 95 9.69 1.91 -5.69
C VAL A 95 8.91 1.00 -4.75
N THR A 96 7.83 1.52 -4.15
CA THR A 96 6.81 0.73 -3.46
C THR A 96 5.45 1.04 -4.09
N LEU A 97 4.72 -0.01 -4.46
CA LEU A 97 3.46 0.06 -5.17
C LEU A 97 2.35 -0.60 -4.34
N GLU A 98 1.35 0.18 -3.96
CA GLU A 98 0.09 -0.32 -3.41
C GLU A 98 -0.98 -0.24 -4.50
N LEU A 99 -1.38 -1.39 -5.03
CA LEU A 99 -2.20 -1.44 -6.25
C LEU A 99 -3.60 -1.99 -5.96
N GLY A 100 -4.48 -1.89 -6.97
CA GLY A 100 -5.82 -2.47 -6.90
C GLY A 100 -5.79 -3.99 -6.70
N GLY A 101 -6.73 -4.48 -5.90
CA GLY A 101 -6.92 -5.90 -5.63
C GLY A 101 -8.26 -6.43 -6.11
N LYS A 102 -8.41 -7.75 -6.03
CA LYS A 102 -9.68 -8.46 -6.18
C LYS A 102 -9.84 -9.41 -4.98
N SER A 103 -9.85 -8.86 -3.77
CA SER A 103 -9.71 -9.65 -2.54
C SER A 103 -10.88 -10.63 -2.34
N PRO A 104 -10.59 -11.87 -1.90
CA PRO A 104 -11.62 -12.83 -1.53
C PRO A 104 -12.02 -12.70 -0.05
N ALA A 105 -13.30 -12.87 0.25
CA ALA A 105 -13.79 -13.30 1.55
C ALA A 105 -14.12 -14.80 1.47
N MET A 106 -13.70 -15.59 2.45
CA MET A 106 -13.95 -17.04 2.53
C MET A 106 -14.70 -17.35 3.81
N ILE A 107 -15.88 -17.93 3.69
CA ILE A 107 -16.81 -18.21 4.81
C ILE A 107 -16.96 -19.73 4.90
N PHE A 108 -16.46 -20.31 5.99
CA PHE A 108 -16.56 -21.74 6.31
C PHE A 108 -17.88 -22.05 7.03
N ASP A 109 -18.26 -23.32 7.10
CA ASP A 109 -19.51 -23.78 7.72
C ASP A 109 -19.56 -23.61 9.25
N ASP A 110 -18.40 -23.49 9.88
CA ASP A 110 -18.25 -23.19 11.30
C ASP A 110 -18.21 -21.68 11.62
N ALA A 111 -18.33 -20.82 10.59
CA ALA A 111 -18.33 -19.38 10.79
C ALA A 111 -19.57 -18.91 11.54
N ASN A 112 -19.42 -17.87 12.36
CA ASN A 112 -20.56 -17.11 12.85
C ASN A 112 -21.21 -16.36 11.68
N LEU A 113 -22.39 -16.83 11.22
CA LEU A 113 -23.07 -16.32 10.03
C LEU A 113 -23.37 -14.82 10.10
N ASP A 114 -23.90 -14.33 11.21
CA ASP A 114 -24.31 -12.92 11.34
C ASP A 114 -23.09 -11.99 11.30
N ASN A 115 -21.99 -12.38 11.96
CA ASN A 115 -20.73 -11.65 11.90
C ASN A 115 -20.12 -11.71 10.49
N ALA A 116 -20.13 -12.89 9.85
CA ALA A 116 -19.61 -13.07 8.50
C ALA A 116 -20.36 -12.21 7.47
N LEU A 117 -21.69 -12.16 7.55
CA LEU A 117 -22.53 -11.29 6.72
C LEU A 117 -22.20 -9.82 6.95
N THR A 118 -22.19 -9.38 8.22
CA THR A 118 -21.90 -7.99 8.60
C THR A 118 -20.57 -7.51 8.00
N TRP A 119 -19.50 -8.27 8.18
CA TRP A 119 -18.19 -7.87 7.69
C TRP A 119 -18.03 -8.02 6.17
N THR A 120 -18.68 -9.00 5.56
CA THR A 120 -18.66 -9.15 4.08
C THR A 120 -19.36 -7.97 3.41
N ILE A 121 -20.53 -7.58 3.92
CA ILE A 121 -21.29 -6.42 3.43
C ILE A 121 -20.51 -5.12 3.65
N ASN A 122 -19.99 -4.92 4.87
CA ASN A 122 -19.17 -3.73 5.16
C ASN A 122 -17.93 -3.66 4.27
N ALA A 123 -17.26 -4.80 4.02
CA ALA A 123 -16.06 -4.84 3.19
C ALA A 123 -16.34 -4.50 1.72
N ILE A 124 -17.53 -4.84 1.18
CA ILE A 124 -17.89 -4.51 -0.21
C ILE A 124 -18.48 -3.11 -0.37
N LEU A 125 -19.30 -2.66 0.58
CA LEU A 125 -20.02 -1.38 0.49
C LEU A 125 -19.23 -0.19 1.04
N ALA A 126 -18.20 -0.41 1.86
CA ALA A 126 -17.37 0.67 2.39
C ALA A 126 -16.83 1.57 1.27
N ARG A 127 -17.04 2.89 1.42
CA ARG A 127 -16.63 3.92 0.45
C ARG A 127 -17.09 3.63 -0.99
N SER A 128 -18.31 3.11 -1.13
CA SER A 128 -18.90 2.72 -2.42
C SER A 128 -18.02 1.70 -3.17
N GLY A 129 -17.36 0.80 -2.44
CA GLY A 129 -16.46 -0.21 -3.00
C GLY A 129 -15.13 0.35 -3.51
N GLN A 130 -14.84 1.64 -3.32
CA GLN A 130 -13.60 2.27 -3.78
C GLN A 130 -12.45 2.04 -2.79
N VAL A 131 -12.18 0.79 -2.45
CA VAL A 131 -11.07 0.41 -1.56
C VAL A 131 -10.27 -0.72 -2.22
N CYS A 132 -8.93 -0.61 -2.19
CA CYS A 132 -8.06 -1.57 -2.88
C CYS A 132 -8.26 -3.02 -2.38
N VAL A 133 -8.63 -3.16 -1.10
CA VAL A 133 -8.81 -4.44 -0.40
C VAL A 133 -10.29 -4.88 -0.27
N THR A 134 -11.21 -4.25 -0.99
CA THR A 134 -12.63 -4.62 -1.00
C THR A 134 -12.81 -6.12 -1.28
N ALA A 135 -13.66 -6.78 -0.47
CA ALA A 135 -14.04 -8.18 -0.63
C ALA A 135 -14.96 -8.38 -1.84
N THR A 136 -14.38 -8.28 -3.03
CA THR A 136 -15.10 -8.30 -4.31
C THR A 136 -15.41 -9.71 -4.82
N ARG A 137 -14.96 -10.73 -4.11
CA ARG A 137 -15.29 -12.14 -4.33
C ARG A 137 -15.63 -12.75 -2.99
N VAL A 138 -16.77 -13.44 -2.91
CA VAL A 138 -17.23 -14.08 -1.67
C VAL A 138 -17.37 -15.57 -1.96
N TYR A 139 -16.58 -16.38 -1.26
CA TYR A 139 -16.60 -17.84 -1.34
C TYR A 139 -17.26 -18.36 -0.07
N VAL A 140 -18.36 -19.09 -0.21
CA VAL A 140 -19.12 -19.61 0.92
C VAL A 140 -19.13 -21.12 0.86
N HIS A 141 -18.90 -21.78 2.01
CA HIS A 141 -18.94 -23.23 2.10
C HIS A 141 -20.33 -23.76 1.69
N LYS A 142 -20.34 -24.85 0.91
CA LYS A 142 -21.55 -25.38 0.28
C LYS A 142 -22.67 -25.68 1.28
N ALA A 143 -22.34 -26.12 2.50
CA ALA A 143 -23.32 -26.45 3.53
C ALA A 143 -24.15 -25.25 4.00
N ILE A 144 -23.63 -24.02 3.89
CA ILE A 144 -24.27 -22.80 4.39
C ILE A 144 -24.54 -21.78 3.26
N SER A 145 -24.25 -22.12 2.00
CA SER A 145 -24.28 -21.14 0.89
C SER A 145 -25.68 -20.62 0.58
N GLU A 146 -26.70 -21.48 0.60
CA GLU A 146 -28.08 -21.07 0.32
C GLU A 146 -28.61 -20.11 1.39
N GLU A 147 -28.33 -20.42 2.66
CA GLU A 147 -28.72 -19.56 3.78
C GLU A 147 -28.00 -18.21 3.74
N PHE A 148 -26.70 -18.20 3.45
CA PHE A 148 -25.90 -16.98 3.37
C PHE A 148 -26.34 -16.05 2.22
N ILE A 149 -26.76 -16.60 1.07
CA ILE A 149 -27.21 -15.82 -0.09
C ILE A 149 -28.61 -15.22 0.13
N LYS A 150 -29.48 -15.93 0.86
CA LYS A 150 -30.86 -15.51 1.08
C LYS A 150 -30.98 -14.31 2.03
N ARG A 151 -30.02 -14.16 2.95
CA ARG A 151 -29.95 -13.07 3.93
C ARG A 151 -29.29 -11.84 3.34
#